data_AF-A0AAD8FLH1-F1
#
_entry.id   AF-A0AAD8FLH1-F1
#
_cell.length_a   1.000
_cell.length_b   1.000
_cell.length_c   1.000
_cell.angle_alpha   90.00
_cell.angle_beta   90.00
_cell.angle_gamma   90.00
#
_symmetry.space_group_name_H-M   'P 1'
#
loop_
_entity.id
_entity.type
_entity.pdbx_description
1 polymer ?
#
loop_
_entity_poly.entity_id
_entity_poly.type
_entity_poly.pdbx_seq_one_letter_code
_entity_poly.pdbx_strand_id
1 'polypeptide(L)'
;MDFLKIVAIFLFTGCLYVSAEKVTAEIAALPQKIRIGLTTDLSIRCLAIPNQHDAGLSKILTLSIKKVQNDVPVTLAVVTPLSAANVMPEAKAAKAHGALDHSTNYLNISWKNPESDLAGEYICEGIGVEASGKNIAFSDSIFVSYEYASTEEYVSTLFQLHKELDQSQEKLKAAYAAGNKTQSELVETQTRLSRRQLPDDCLPVVSNATGCDDPKLTVGYHILEIVPKDGLGPIKVLCHVRIQGEGWIVFQKRFDGSVDFYRNFRDYEVGFGTVSASTEFWLGLENLRRLVVDNGDENGLRVDMTERGTGFNFTRIYPIFRVGPGDGYTLIADGYSDGGKGLSENSGAKFSTYDNDHSLGCPSSLRLAGWWFHEGCGFVNLNGLWGLASGEASMFWYEIYNHPTHSMQATEMKFRPFPSPVRV
;
A
#
# COMPACT_ATOMS: atom_id res chain seq x y z
N MET A 1 98.63 -1.98 -31.47
CA MET A 1 99.18 -0.87 -30.67
C MET A 1 98.89 0.41 -31.42
N ASP A 2 98.31 1.38 -30.72
CA ASP A 2 98.17 2.80 -31.10
C ASP A 2 97.23 3.12 -32.28
N PHE A 3 96.40 4.16 -32.31
CA PHE A 3 96.01 5.24 -31.39
C PHE A 3 94.73 5.87 -32.00
N LEU A 4 94.11 6.77 -31.24
CA LEU A 4 93.25 7.89 -31.69
C LEU A 4 91.75 7.66 -31.94
N LYS A 5 90.97 8.18 -30.98
CA LYS A 5 89.57 8.62 -31.09
C LYS A 5 89.50 9.98 -31.82
N ILE A 6 88.54 10.16 -32.74
CA ILE A 6 87.89 11.46 -33.03
C ILE A 6 86.39 11.22 -33.26
N VAL A 7 85.60 12.13 -32.71
CA VAL A 7 84.14 12.16 -32.52
C VAL A 7 83.38 12.50 -33.81
N ALA A 8 82.21 11.90 -34.03
CA ALA A 8 81.12 12.55 -34.77
C ALA A 8 79.76 12.08 -34.22
N ILE A 9 79.03 13.06 -33.69
CA ILE A 9 77.66 12.96 -33.19
C ILE A 9 76.73 12.77 -34.40
N PHE A 10 75.90 11.72 -34.38
CA PHE A 10 74.68 11.64 -35.17
C PHE A 10 73.48 11.52 -34.24
N LEU A 11 72.63 12.53 -34.31
CA LEU A 11 71.28 12.56 -33.77
C LEU A 11 70.47 11.44 -34.41
N PHE A 12 70.01 10.47 -33.62
CA PHE A 12 68.87 9.63 -34.00
C PHE A 12 67.69 9.98 -33.09
N THR A 13 66.80 10.78 -33.65
CA THR A 13 65.41 10.96 -33.22
C THR A 13 64.71 9.59 -33.30
N GLY A 14 64.65 8.89 -32.18
CA GLY A 14 63.76 7.75 -32.01
C GLY A 14 62.33 8.27 -31.80
N CYS A 15 61.49 8.17 -32.82
CA CYS A 15 60.04 8.29 -32.65
C CYS A 15 59.57 7.18 -31.70
N LEU A 16 59.21 7.56 -30.47
CA LEU A 16 58.36 6.75 -29.60
C LEU A 16 56.98 6.65 -30.26
N TYR A 17 56.67 5.49 -30.83
CA TYR A 17 55.30 5.12 -31.21
C TYR A 17 54.51 4.90 -29.92
N VAL A 18 53.77 5.92 -29.49
CA VAL A 18 52.70 5.75 -28.49
C VAL A 18 51.50 5.18 -29.25
N SER A 19 51.20 3.90 -29.02
CA SER A 19 49.98 3.27 -29.51
C SER A 19 48.79 3.82 -28.73
N ALA A 20 47.86 4.49 -29.38
CA ALA A 20 46.61 4.93 -28.77
C ALA A 20 45.78 3.71 -28.31
N GLU A 21 45.46 3.63 -27.01
CA GLU A 21 44.64 2.56 -26.44
C GLU A 21 43.15 2.78 -26.77
N LYS A 22 42.54 1.79 -27.44
CA LYS A 22 41.13 1.79 -27.88
C LYS A 22 40.17 1.61 -26.70
N VAL A 23 38.93 2.06 -26.86
CA VAL A 23 37.81 1.82 -25.91
C VAL A 23 37.60 0.33 -25.68
N THR A 24 37.42 -0.06 -24.42
CA THR A 24 37.21 -1.45 -23.98
C THR A 24 35.86 -1.63 -23.30
N ALA A 25 35.29 -2.81 -23.47
CA ALA A 25 34.26 -3.34 -22.58
C ALA A 25 34.95 -4.00 -21.38
N GLU A 26 34.29 -3.99 -20.23
CA GLU A 26 34.63 -4.83 -19.09
C GLU A 26 33.40 -5.67 -18.74
N ILE A 27 33.57 -6.99 -18.65
CA ILE A 27 32.50 -7.90 -18.24
C ILE A 27 32.86 -8.66 -16.96
N ALA A 28 31.92 -8.72 -16.01
CA ALA A 28 32.08 -9.40 -14.75
C ALA A 28 30.89 -10.32 -14.45
N ALA A 29 31.16 -11.47 -13.85
CA ALA A 29 30.17 -12.45 -13.42
C ALA A 29 30.25 -12.66 -11.90
N LEU A 30 29.10 -12.55 -11.23
CA LEU A 30 28.99 -12.68 -9.78
C LEU A 30 27.88 -13.69 -9.43
N PRO A 31 28.23 -14.89 -8.93
CA PRO A 31 29.56 -15.50 -8.93
C PRO A 31 29.97 -15.99 -10.33
N GLN A 32 31.27 -16.12 -10.59
CA GLN A 32 31.78 -16.71 -11.84
C GLN A 32 31.62 -18.24 -11.88
N LYS A 33 31.25 -18.86 -10.76
CA LYS A 33 30.94 -20.28 -10.66
C LYS A 33 29.59 -20.50 -9.99
N ILE A 34 28.69 -21.19 -10.69
CA ILE A 34 27.37 -21.58 -10.19
C ILE A 34 27.51 -22.90 -9.40
N ARG A 35 27.17 -22.86 -8.11
CA ARG A 35 26.97 -24.06 -7.28
C ARG A 35 25.51 -24.45 -7.41
N ILE A 36 25.21 -25.49 -8.19
CA ILE A 36 23.83 -25.90 -8.46
C ILE A 36 23.08 -26.10 -7.14
N GLY A 37 21.91 -25.48 -6.99
CA GLY A 37 21.08 -25.57 -5.78
C GLY A 37 21.58 -24.82 -4.53
N LEU A 38 22.77 -24.20 -4.55
CA LEU A 38 23.29 -23.36 -3.46
C LEU A 38 23.46 -21.89 -3.87
N THR A 39 23.81 -21.61 -5.13
CA THR A 39 23.89 -20.24 -5.64
C THR A 39 22.49 -19.65 -5.74
N THR A 40 22.22 -18.56 -5.04
CA THR A 40 20.91 -17.89 -5.03
C THR A 40 20.77 -16.87 -6.16
N ASP A 41 21.89 -16.34 -6.64
CA ASP A 41 21.96 -15.22 -7.56
C ASP A 41 23.13 -15.40 -8.52
N LEU A 42 22.88 -15.15 -9.81
CA LEU A 42 23.91 -14.94 -10.83
C LEU A 42 23.68 -13.58 -11.46
N SER A 43 24.71 -12.75 -11.53
CA SER A 43 24.67 -11.45 -12.19
C SER A 43 25.81 -11.35 -13.21
N ILE A 44 25.49 -10.94 -14.43
CA ILE A 44 26.46 -10.63 -15.48
C ILE A 44 26.39 -9.13 -15.76
N ARG A 45 27.49 -8.44 -15.45
CA ARG A 45 27.59 -6.99 -15.58
C ARG A 45 28.56 -6.65 -16.71
N CYS A 46 28.08 -5.85 -17.65
CA CYS A 46 28.79 -5.31 -18.79
C CYS A 46 28.94 -3.80 -18.58
N LEU A 47 30.18 -3.32 -18.53
CA LEU A 47 30.55 -1.93 -18.36
C LEU A 47 31.25 -1.44 -19.63
N ALA A 48 30.90 -0.25 -20.09
CA ALA A 48 31.68 0.44 -21.10
C ALA A 48 32.48 1.54 -20.42
N ILE A 49 33.80 1.47 -20.51
CA ILE A 49 34.70 2.44 -19.89
C ILE A 49 35.11 3.45 -20.97
N PRO A 50 34.61 4.69 -20.92
CA PRO A 50 35.09 5.74 -21.82
C PRO A 50 36.52 6.11 -21.39
N ASN A 51 37.49 5.95 -22.28
CA ASN A 51 38.88 6.27 -21.96
C ASN A 51 39.01 7.79 -21.76
N GLN A 52 39.46 8.25 -20.58
CA GLN A 52 39.48 9.69 -20.25
C GLN A 52 40.59 10.49 -20.96
N HIS A 53 41.50 9.82 -21.67
CA HIS A 53 42.73 10.43 -22.16
C HIS A 53 42.87 10.59 -23.68
N ASP A 54 41.94 10.11 -24.51
CA ASP A 54 42.00 10.34 -25.95
C ASP A 54 40.61 10.53 -26.58
N ALA A 55 40.55 11.39 -27.59
CA ALA A 55 39.36 11.91 -28.29
C ALA A 55 38.56 10.87 -29.11
N GLY A 56 38.45 9.63 -28.63
CA GLY A 56 37.99 8.48 -29.40
C GLY A 56 36.52 8.10 -29.23
N LEU A 57 35.78 8.54 -28.21
CA LEU A 57 34.37 8.16 -28.06
C LEU A 57 33.51 9.36 -27.66
N SER A 58 32.65 9.80 -28.58
CA SER A 58 31.70 10.89 -28.35
C SER A 58 30.41 10.40 -27.69
N LYS A 59 29.93 9.19 -28.05
CA LYS A 59 28.68 8.62 -27.53
C LYS A 59 28.65 7.10 -27.67
N ILE A 60 28.10 6.41 -26.66
CA ILE A 60 27.76 4.98 -26.74
C ILE A 60 26.32 4.87 -27.26
N LEU A 61 26.14 4.08 -28.30
CA LEU A 61 24.84 3.86 -28.95
C LEU A 61 24.14 2.63 -28.39
N THR A 62 24.89 1.57 -28.09
CA THR A 62 24.33 0.32 -27.58
C THR A 62 25.31 -0.39 -26.66
N LEU A 63 24.77 -1.10 -25.66
CA LEU A 63 25.44 -2.20 -24.98
C LEU A 63 24.53 -3.42 -25.01
N SER A 64 25.13 -4.58 -25.23
CA SER A 64 24.44 -5.86 -25.26
C SER A 64 25.22 -6.91 -24.48
N ILE A 65 24.48 -7.77 -23.78
CA ILE A 65 25.02 -9.00 -23.19
C ILE A 65 24.49 -10.16 -24.01
N LYS A 66 25.41 -10.97 -24.53
CA LYS A 66 25.13 -12.18 -25.29
C LYS A 66 25.64 -13.40 -24.55
N LYS A 67 25.06 -14.57 -24.81
CA LYS A 67 25.56 -15.88 -24.38
C LYS A 67 25.82 -16.75 -25.59
N VAL A 68 26.97 -17.40 -25.63
CA VAL A 68 27.30 -18.35 -26.70
C VAL A 68 26.47 -19.62 -26.49
N GLN A 69 25.66 -19.98 -27.49
CA GLN A 69 24.83 -21.17 -27.52
C GLN A 69 25.08 -21.90 -28.84
N ASN A 70 25.60 -23.13 -28.78
CA ASN A 70 25.98 -23.91 -29.98
C ASN A 70 26.91 -23.12 -30.92
N ASP A 71 27.96 -22.50 -30.37
CA ASP A 71 28.92 -21.65 -31.08
C ASP A 71 28.33 -20.36 -31.71
N VAL A 72 27.07 -20.03 -31.40
CA VAL A 72 26.41 -18.82 -31.88
C VAL A 72 26.12 -17.86 -30.70
N PRO A 73 26.59 -16.61 -30.73
CA PRO A 73 26.22 -15.60 -29.74
C PRO A 73 24.74 -15.22 -29.84
N VAL A 74 23.97 -15.49 -28.79
CA VAL A 74 22.55 -15.11 -28.67
C VAL A 74 22.42 -13.94 -27.70
N THR A 75 21.78 -12.85 -28.14
CA THR A 75 21.57 -11.66 -27.32
C THR A 75 20.55 -11.90 -26.22
N LEU A 76 20.93 -11.61 -24.97
CA LEU A 76 20.07 -11.79 -23.79
C LEU A 76 19.49 -10.47 -23.29
N ALA A 77 20.26 -9.39 -23.36
CA ALA A 77 19.78 -8.06 -23.02
C ALA A 77 20.49 -6.98 -23.84
N VAL A 78 19.79 -5.88 -24.08
CA VAL A 78 20.30 -4.70 -24.78
C VAL A 78 19.83 -3.44 -24.09
N VAL A 79 20.69 -2.42 -24.01
CA VAL A 79 20.34 -1.06 -23.60
C VAL A 79 20.77 -0.07 -24.68
N THR A 80 19.95 0.96 -24.89
CA THR A 80 20.21 2.08 -25.81
C THR A 80 19.98 3.41 -25.06
N PRO A 81 20.49 4.55 -25.52
CA PRO A 81 20.23 5.84 -24.88
C PRO A 81 18.75 6.25 -24.83
N LEU A 82 17.90 5.64 -25.66
CA LEU A 82 16.47 5.99 -25.78
C LEU A 82 15.55 4.98 -25.06
N SER A 83 16.11 3.90 -24.50
CA SER A 83 15.32 2.82 -23.91
C SER A 83 16.02 2.25 -22.68
N ALA A 84 15.24 1.94 -21.63
CA ALA A 84 15.72 1.10 -20.54
C ALA A 84 16.24 -0.26 -21.06
N ALA A 85 16.99 -0.98 -20.22
CA ALA A 85 17.49 -2.31 -20.55
C ALA A 85 16.33 -3.26 -20.90
N ASN A 86 16.33 -3.76 -22.13
CA ASN A 86 15.36 -4.71 -22.64
C ASN A 86 15.91 -6.13 -22.51
N VAL A 87 15.14 -7.01 -21.89
CA VAL A 87 15.43 -8.44 -21.76
C VAL A 87 14.82 -9.17 -22.95
N MET A 88 15.64 -9.96 -23.65
CA MET A 88 15.18 -10.77 -24.79
C MET A 88 14.53 -12.08 -24.29
N PRO A 89 13.58 -12.67 -25.03
CA PRO A 89 12.90 -13.90 -24.63
C PRO A 89 13.86 -15.06 -24.26
N GLU A 90 15.01 -15.11 -24.92
CA GLU A 90 16.05 -16.13 -24.75
C GLU A 90 16.75 -16.05 -23.38
N ALA A 91 16.62 -14.93 -22.67
CA ALA A 91 17.19 -14.76 -21.33
C ALA A 91 16.36 -15.41 -20.21
N LYS A 92 15.21 -16.03 -20.52
CA LYS A 92 14.30 -16.65 -19.55
C LYS A 92 13.86 -15.64 -18.48
N ALA A 93 13.64 -16.08 -17.22
CA ALA A 93 13.19 -15.25 -16.09
C ALA A 93 14.24 -14.24 -15.58
N ALA A 94 15.15 -13.76 -16.46
CA ALA A 94 16.15 -12.76 -16.14
C ALA A 94 15.51 -11.41 -15.82
N LYS A 95 16.19 -10.65 -14.96
CA LYS A 95 15.96 -9.21 -14.82
C LYS A 95 17.18 -8.47 -15.32
N ALA A 96 16.98 -7.46 -16.17
CA ALA A 96 18.04 -6.57 -16.59
C ALA A 96 17.78 -5.13 -16.14
N HIS A 97 18.86 -4.42 -15.87
CA HIS A 97 18.87 -2.97 -15.64
C HIS A 97 20.14 -2.41 -16.25
N GLY A 98 20.07 -1.21 -16.78
CA GLY A 98 21.18 -0.59 -17.48
C GLY A 98 20.84 0.84 -17.85
N ALA A 99 21.90 1.62 -18.05
CA ALA A 99 21.81 3.01 -18.45
C ALA A 99 22.99 3.34 -19.37
N LEU A 100 22.72 4.19 -20.36
CA LEU A 100 23.71 4.78 -21.26
C LEU A 100 23.51 6.29 -21.25
N ASP A 101 24.31 6.98 -20.43
CA ASP A 101 24.33 8.43 -20.33
C ASP A 101 25.78 8.97 -20.24
N HIS A 102 25.93 10.27 -20.01
CA HIS A 102 27.24 10.94 -19.95
C HIS A 102 28.13 10.47 -18.79
N SER A 103 27.59 9.77 -17.80
CA SER A 103 28.23 9.38 -16.54
C SER A 103 28.13 7.89 -16.21
N THR A 104 27.07 7.21 -16.67
CA THR A 104 26.82 5.80 -16.41
C THR A 104 26.61 5.04 -17.72
N ASN A 105 27.44 4.03 -17.96
CA ASN A 105 27.40 3.22 -19.17
C ASN A 105 27.55 1.75 -18.79
N TYR A 106 26.42 1.13 -18.47
CA TYR A 106 26.40 -0.26 -18.02
C TYR A 106 25.12 -0.98 -18.37
N LEU A 107 25.23 -2.29 -18.45
CA LEU A 107 24.13 -3.22 -18.56
C LEU A 107 24.38 -4.36 -17.58
N ASN A 108 23.40 -4.69 -16.76
CA ASN A 108 23.45 -5.82 -15.85
C ASN A 108 22.26 -6.72 -16.10
N ILE A 109 22.49 -8.02 -16.17
CA ILE A 109 21.46 -9.05 -16.27
C ILE A 109 21.64 -10.04 -15.13
N SER A 110 20.53 -10.43 -14.49
CA SER A 110 20.56 -11.24 -13.27
C SER A 110 19.48 -12.32 -13.24
N TRP A 111 19.81 -13.46 -12.63
CA TRP A 111 18.92 -14.59 -12.42
C TRP A 111 18.90 -14.99 -10.95
N LYS A 112 17.71 -15.41 -10.50
CA LYS A 112 17.54 -16.07 -9.19
C LYS A 112 17.61 -17.57 -9.37
N ASN A 113 18.27 -18.25 -8.43
CA ASN A 113 18.45 -19.70 -8.40
C ASN A 113 18.94 -20.26 -9.75
N PRO A 114 20.11 -19.79 -10.25
CA PRO A 114 20.64 -20.19 -11.55
C PRO A 114 20.84 -21.71 -11.66
N GLU A 115 20.43 -22.27 -12.80
CA GLU A 115 20.66 -23.67 -13.18
C GLU A 115 21.90 -23.82 -14.10
N SER A 116 22.25 -25.07 -14.42
CA SER A 116 23.48 -25.39 -15.18
C SER A 116 23.46 -24.88 -16.62
N ASP A 117 22.29 -24.61 -17.18
CA ASP A 117 22.11 -24.08 -18.53
C ASP A 117 22.60 -22.63 -18.69
N LEU A 118 22.70 -21.88 -17.58
CA LEU A 118 23.30 -20.55 -17.53
C LEU A 118 24.83 -20.59 -17.54
N ALA A 119 25.47 -21.75 -17.38
CA ALA A 119 26.92 -21.83 -17.57
C ALA A 119 27.30 -21.66 -19.06
N GLY A 120 28.51 -21.17 -19.30
CA GLY A 120 29.06 -20.93 -20.63
C GLY A 120 29.70 -19.56 -20.77
N GLU A 121 30.02 -19.21 -22.01
CA GLU A 121 30.64 -17.93 -22.35
C GLU A 121 29.58 -16.84 -22.54
N TYR A 122 29.82 -15.70 -21.87
CA TYR A 122 29.07 -14.47 -22.01
C TYR A 122 29.92 -13.41 -22.67
N ILE A 123 29.31 -12.62 -23.53
CA ILE A 123 29.98 -11.57 -24.31
C ILE A 123 29.29 -10.24 -24.00
N CYS A 124 30.07 -9.24 -23.59
CA CYS A 124 29.66 -7.85 -23.50
C CYS A 124 30.09 -7.16 -24.78
N GLU A 125 29.14 -6.73 -25.60
CA GLU A 125 29.42 -6.06 -26.88
C GLU A 125 28.75 -4.68 -26.89
N GLY A 126 29.52 -3.65 -27.27
CA GLY A 126 29.03 -2.29 -27.40
C GLY A 126 29.41 -1.64 -28.72
N ILE A 127 28.57 -0.70 -29.15
CA ILE A 127 28.80 0.15 -30.32
C ILE A 127 28.76 1.60 -29.86
N GLY A 128 29.79 2.37 -30.24
CA GLY A 128 29.86 3.81 -30.01
C GLY A 128 30.29 4.57 -31.26
N VAL A 129 30.34 5.89 -31.16
CA VAL A 129 30.76 6.79 -32.23
C VAL A 129 31.95 7.61 -31.74
N GLU A 130 32.96 7.78 -32.60
CA GLU A 130 34.08 8.69 -32.36
C GLU A 130 33.67 10.17 -32.48
N ALA A 131 34.55 11.09 -32.09
CA ALA A 131 34.37 12.50 -32.42
C ALA A 131 34.37 12.76 -33.94
N SER A 132 35.01 11.87 -34.72
CA SER A 132 35.05 11.90 -36.19
C SER A 132 33.74 11.49 -36.86
N GLY A 133 32.78 10.95 -36.11
CA GLY A 133 31.52 10.38 -36.63
C GLY A 133 31.63 8.91 -37.07
N LYS A 134 32.79 8.26 -36.90
CA LYS A 134 32.99 6.85 -37.23
C LYS A 134 32.46 5.93 -36.12
N ASN A 135 31.83 4.81 -36.50
CA ASN A 135 31.40 3.78 -35.54
C ASN A 135 32.60 2.94 -35.06
N ILE A 136 32.68 2.72 -33.76
CA ILE A 136 33.59 1.76 -33.12
C ILE A 136 32.75 0.67 -32.46
N ALA A 137 33.17 -0.58 -32.63
CA ALA A 137 32.70 -1.71 -31.84
C ALA A 137 33.79 -2.10 -30.82
N PHE A 138 33.37 -2.47 -29.62
CA PHE A 138 34.22 -2.97 -28.55
C PHE A 138 33.53 -4.16 -27.88
N SER A 139 34.32 -5.11 -27.39
CA SER A 139 33.79 -6.35 -26.83
C SER A 139 34.74 -6.94 -25.81
N ASP A 140 34.20 -7.69 -24.85
CA ASP A 140 34.91 -8.50 -23.87
C ASP A 140 34.09 -9.75 -23.53
N SER A 141 34.72 -10.82 -23.03
CA SER A 141 34.02 -12.07 -22.69
C SER A 141 34.43 -12.66 -21.35
N ILE A 142 33.50 -13.37 -20.71
CA ILE A 142 33.73 -14.10 -19.46
C ILE A 142 33.08 -15.47 -19.52
N PHE A 143 33.78 -16.47 -18.98
CA PHE A 143 33.24 -17.81 -18.83
C PHE A 143 32.67 -18.02 -17.43
N VAL A 144 31.41 -18.43 -17.36
CA VAL A 144 30.74 -18.87 -16.14
C VAL A 144 30.75 -20.39 -16.09
N SER A 145 31.35 -20.95 -15.05
CA SER A 145 31.40 -22.40 -14.82
C SER A 145 30.27 -22.85 -13.89
N TYR A 146 30.01 -24.16 -13.83
CA TYR A 146 29.11 -24.75 -12.85
C TYR A 146 29.73 -25.98 -12.20
N GLU A 147 29.31 -26.27 -10.98
CA GLU A 147 29.59 -27.53 -10.30
C GLU A 147 28.43 -27.93 -9.39
N TYR A 148 28.24 -29.22 -9.21
CA TYR A 148 27.29 -29.75 -8.24
C TYR A 148 27.87 -29.63 -6.84
N ALA A 149 27.08 -29.12 -5.89
CA ALA A 149 27.46 -29.15 -4.49
C ALA A 149 27.45 -30.60 -3.96
N SER A 150 28.30 -30.89 -3.00
CA SER A 150 28.30 -32.19 -2.32
C SER A 150 27.09 -32.34 -1.41
N THR A 151 26.71 -33.58 -1.10
CA THR A 151 25.63 -33.85 -0.13
C THR A 151 25.90 -33.18 1.22
N GLU A 152 27.16 -33.16 1.67
CA GLU A 152 27.56 -32.53 2.94
C GLU A 152 27.32 -31.02 2.94
N GLU A 153 27.62 -30.33 1.84
CA GLU A 153 27.39 -28.89 1.71
C GLU A 153 25.90 -28.54 1.68
N TYR A 154 25.06 -29.33 1.01
CA TYR A 154 23.61 -29.15 1.05
C TYR A 154 23.07 -29.32 2.47
N VAL A 155 23.47 -30.39 3.16
CA VAL A 155 23.04 -30.67 4.53
C VAL A 155 23.49 -29.55 5.47
N SER A 156 24.74 -29.10 5.36
CA SER A 156 25.26 -27.97 6.16
C SER A 156 24.48 -26.68 5.91
N THR A 157 24.16 -26.36 4.65
CA THR A 157 23.39 -25.15 4.30
C THR A 157 21.95 -25.25 4.82
N LEU A 158 21.32 -26.41 4.70
CA LEU A 158 19.97 -26.66 5.24
C LEU A 158 19.93 -26.51 6.76
N PHE A 159 20.91 -27.05 7.49
CA PHE A 159 20.99 -26.87 8.94
C PHE A 159 21.18 -25.40 9.33
N GLN A 160 22.02 -24.67 8.59
CA GLN A 160 22.24 -23.24 8.84
C GLN A 160 20.95 -22.42 8.59
N LEU A 161 20.25 -22.69 7.49
CA LEU A 161 18.96 -22.04 7.19
C LEU A 161 17.90 -22.36 8.24
N HIS A 162 17.84 -23.61 8.73
CA HIS A 162 16.92 -23.99 9.81
C HIS A 162 17.21 -23.21 11.10
N LYS A 163 18.49 -23.09 11.47
CA LYS A 163 18.92 -22.30 12.63
C LYS A 163 18.57 -20.82 12.47
N GLU A 164 18.76 -20.24 11.29
CA GLU A 164 18.39 -18.85 11.02
C GLU A 164 16.87 -18.64 11.08
N LEU A 165 16.10 -19.61 10.59
CA LEU A 165 14.64 -19.61 10.69
C LEU A 165 14.19 -19.61 12.16
N ASP A 166 14.75 -20.49 12.99
CA ASP A 166 14.44 -20.57 14.42
C ASP A 166 14.78 -19.25 15.14
N GLN A 167 15.96 -18.67 14.85
CA GLN A 167 16.35 -17.37 15.41
C GLN A 167 15.42 -16.24 14.97
N SER A 168 14.98 -16.27 13.72
CA SER A 168 14.03 -15.29 13.19
C SER A 168 12.66 -15.40 13.87
N GLN A 169 12.19 -16.64 14.09
CA GLN A 169 10.95 -16.90 14.83
C GLN A 169 11.01 -16.41 16.28
N GLU A 170 12.12 -16.64 16.99
CA GLU A 170 12.29 -16.13 18.35
C GLU A 170 12.34 -14.60 18.42
N LYS A 171 13.04 -13.95 17.47
CA LYS A 171 13.02 -12.49 17.35
C LYS A 171 11.61 -11.97 17.10
N LEU A 172 10.84 -12.63 16.23
CA LEU A 172 9.47 -12.25 15.93
C LEU A 172 8.56 -12.37 17.16
N LYS A 173 8.67 -13.47 17.91
CA LYS A 173 7.93 -13.66 19.18
C LYS A 173 8.26 -12.57 20.20
N ALA A 174 9.55 -12.25 20.37
CA ALA A 174 9.99 -11.21 21.29
C ALA A 174 9.48 -9.82 20.87
N ALA A 175 9.54 -9.49 19.58
CA ALA A 175 9.01 -8.25 19.04
C ALA A 175 7.49 -8.14 19.24
N TYR A 176 6.76 -9.23 19.01
CA TYR A 176 5.31 -9.28 19.25
C TYR A 176 4.96 -9.07 20.73
N ALA A 177 5.69 -9.73 21.65
CA ALA A 177 5.51 -9.54 23.08
C ALA A 177 5.81 -8.10 23.53
N ALA A 178 6.88 -7.48 23.01
CA ALA A 178 7.22 -6.09 23.28
C ALA A 178 6.17 -5.12 22.71
N GLY A 179 5.63 -5.40 21.52
CA GLY A 179 4.53 -4.66 20.91
C GLY A 179 3.27 -4.69 21.77
N ASN A 180 2.85 -5.88 22.21
CA ASN A 180 1.68 -6.05 23.08
C ASN A 180 1.84 -5.32 24.43
N LYS A 181 3.06 -5.34 25.00
CA LYS A 181 3.36 -4.59 26.23
C LYS A 181 3.25 -3.08 26.00
N THR A 182 3.87 -2.56 24.96
CA THR A 182 3.82 -1.14 24.57
C THR A 182 2.38 -0.70 24.30
N GLN A 183 1.59 -1.55 23.66
CA GLN A 183 0.18 -1.30 23.38
C GLN A 183 -0.66 -1.28 24.66
N SER A 184 -0.38 -2.17 25.60
CA SER A 184 -1.04 -2.16 26.92
C SER A 184 -0.72 -0.88 27.70
N GLU A 185 0.55 -0.46 27.70
CA GLU A 185 0.99 0.80 28.31
C GLU A 185 0.37 2.03 27.63
N LEU A 186 0.21 1.99 26.30
CA LEU A 186 -0.46 3.04 25.53
C LEU A 186 -1.95 3.11 25.87
N VAL A 187 -2.64 1.97 25.94
CA VAL A 187 -4.06 1.90 26.35
C VAL A 187 -4.24 2.40 27.78
N GLU A 188 -3.33 2.05 28.70
CA GLU A 188 -3.38 2.55 30.08
C GLU A 188 -3.14 4.07 30.12
N THR A 189 -2.17 4.57 29.36
CA THR A 189 -1.88 6.00 29.24
C THR A 189 -3.06 6.75 28.62
N GLN A 190 -3.67 6.20 27.57
CA GLN A 190 -4.86 6.74 26.94
C GLN A 190 -6.04 6.77 27.92
N THR A 191 -6.23 5.71 28.70
CA THR A 191 -7.25 5.65 29.76
C THR A 191 -6.99 6.72 30.84
N ARG A 192 -5.74 6.95 31.23
CA ARG A 192 -5.37 8.02 32.18
C ARG A 192 -5.58 9.41 31.61
N LEU A 193 -5.31 9.61 30.31
CA LEU A 193 -5.58 10.86 29.59
C LEU A 193 -7.09 11.09 29.43
N SER A 194 -7.86 10.04 29.19
CA SER A 194 -9.32 10.11 29.14
C SER A 194 -9.95 10.39 30.51
N ARG A 195 -9.36 9.89 31.60
CA ARG A 195 -9.76 10.31 32.96
C ARG A 195 -9.38 11.74 33.32
N ARG A 196 -8.46 12.36 32.56
CA ARG A 196 -8.10 13.78 32.66
C ARG A 196 -8.85 14.66 31.66
N GLN A 197 -9.69 14.10 30.79
CA GLN A 197 -10.57 14.91 29.96
C GLN A 197 -11.56 15.65 30.86
N LEU A 198 -11.68 16.96 30.60
CA LEU A 198 -12.64 17.82 31.28
C LEU A 198 -14.04 17.18 31.24
N PRO A 199 -14.85 17.35 32.31
CA PRO A 199 -16.24 16.91 32.30
C PRO A 199 -16.98 17.42 31.05
N ASP A 200 -17.94 16.63 30.56
CA ASP A 200 -18.72 16.85 29.33
C ASP A 200 -19.46 18.21 29.23
N ASP A 201 -19.47 19.01 30.29
CA ASP A 201 -20.00 20.39 30.32
C ASP A 201 -19.10 21.43 29.61
N CYS A 202 -17.97 21.02 29.01
CA CYS A 202 -17.01 21.92 28.36
C CYS A 202 -16.97 21.82 26.83
N LEU A 203 -17.83 21.04 26.18
CA LEU A 203 -17.97 21.12 24.72
C LEU A 203 -18.53 22.52 24.37
N PRO A 204 -17.87 23.30 23.51
CA PRO A 204 -18.34 24.64 23.18
C PRO A 204 -19.68 24.54 22.45
N VAL A 205 -20.76 24.85 23.16
CA VAL A 205 -22.06 25.11 22.53
C VAL A 205 -21.94 26.45 21.82
N VAL A 206 -21.68 26.42 20.52
CA VAL A 206 -21.69 27.63 19.69
C VAL A 206 -23.16 27.97 19.43
N SER A 207 -23.74 28.82 20.27
CA SER A 207 -25.19 29.10 20.36
C SER A 207 -25.86 29.61 19.07
N ASN A 208 -25.08 29.97 18.04
CA ASN A 208 -25.57 30.55 16.80
C ASN A 208 -25.06 29.81 15.54
N ALA A 209 -24.60 28.56 15.68
CA ALA A 209 -24.26 27.73 14.52
C ALA A 209 -25.53 27.11 13.93
N THR A 210 -25.72 27.20 12.62
CA THR A 210 -26.93 26.69 11.95
C THR A 210 -26.80 25.25 11.45
N GLY A 211 -25.59 24.70 11.42
CA GLY A 211 -25.28 23.37 10.93
C GLY A 211 -23.84 22.96 11.25
N CYS A 212 -23.50 21.69 11.01
CA CYS A 212 -22.14 21.19 11.25
C CYS A 212 -21.10 21.78 10.28
N ASP A 213 -21.53 22.38 9.18
CA ASP A 213 -20.72 23.11 8.20
C ASP A 213 -20.57 24.60 8.52
N ASP A 214 -21.08 25.09 9.66
CA ASP A 214 -20.91 26.50 10.03
C ASP A 214 -19.42 26.83 10.26
N PRO A 215 -18.85 27.82 9.54
CA PRO A 215 -17.45 28.22 9.68
C PRO A 215 -17.03 28.67 11.09
N LYS A 216 -17.99 29.01 11.96
CA LYS A 216 -17.74 29.36 13.37
C LYS A 216 -17.32 28.16 14.21
N LEU A 217 -17.62 26.94 13.77
CA LEU A 217 -17.22 25.74 14.50
C LEU A 217 -15.71 25.51 14.34
N THR A 218 -15.02 25.36 15.47
CA THR A 218 -13.60 25.00 15.49
C THR A 218 -13.40 23.51 15.20
N VAL A 219 -12.18 23.10 14.85
CA VAL A 219 -11.85 21.68 14.69
C VAL A 219 -12.11 20.93 16.00
N GLY A 220 -12.82 19.81 15.93
CA GLY A 220 -13.21 19.00 17.09
C GLY A 220 -14.65 18.52 17.01
N TYR A 221 -15.17 18.07 18.16
CA TYR A 221 -16.55 17.66 18.32
C TYR A 221 -17.40 18.79 18.92
N HIS A 222 -18.62 18.96 18.41
CA HIS A 222 -19.59 19.96 18.88
C HIS A 222 -20.98 19.35 18.96
N ILE A 223 -21.79 19.81 19.91
CA ILE A 223 -23.21 19.41 20.00
C ILE A 223 -24.05 20.58 19.53
N LEU A 224 -24.94 20.34 18.57
CA LEU A 224 -25.87 21.33 18.02
C LEU A 224 -27.31 20.80 18.03
N GLU A 225 -28.26 21.72 17.97
CA GLU A 225 -29.65 21.42 17.63
C GLU A 225 -29.94 21.92 16.21
N ILE A 226 -30.07 20.99 15.27
CA ILE A 226 -30.44 21.31 13.88
C ILE A 226 -31.96 21.30 13.78
N VAL A 227 -32.55 22.30 13.13
CA VAL A 227 -33.99 22.38 12.89
C VAL A 227 -34.27 22.08 11.42
N PRO A 228 -34.67 20.84 11.07
CA PRO A 228 -35.07 20.53 9.70
C PRO A 228 -36.31 21.32 9.27
N LYS A 229 -36.49 21.50 7.95
CA LYS A 229 -37.63 22.24 7.36
C LYS A 229 -38.97 21.48 7.43
N ASP A 230 -39.00 20.30 8.03
CA ASP A 230 -40.20 19.44 8.14
C ASP A 230 -41.21 19.89 9.19
N GLY A 231 -40.84 20.82 10.08
CA GLY A 231 -41.71 21.32 11.14
C GLY A 231 -41.90 20.37 12.33
N LEU A 232 -41.12 19.28 12.43
CA LEU A 232 -41.22 18.27 13.50
C LEU A 232 -40.29 18.58 14.70
N GLY A 233 -39.65 19.75 14.71
CA GLY A 233 -38.82 20.24 15.82
C GLY A 233 -37.33 19.92 15.67
N PRO A 234 -36.48 20.45 16.57
CA PRO A 234 -35.02 20.30 16.51
C PRO A 234 -34.56 18.85 16.73
N ILE A 235 -33.40 18.51 16.16
CA ILE A 235 -32.67 17.26 16.36
C ILE A 235 -31.31 17.60 16.99
N LYS A 236 -31.04 17.04 18.16
CA LYS A 236 -29.73 17.12 18.80
C LYS A 236 -28.73 16.22 18.07
N VAL A 237 -27.65 16.80 17.54
CA VAL A 237 -26.63 16.09 16.75
C VAL A 237 -25.24 16.29 17.32
N LEU A 238 -24.36 15.33 17.05
CA LEU A 238 -22.93 15.46 17.25
C LEU A 238 -22.26 15.81 15.92
N CYS A 239 -21.67 17.00 15.85
CA CYS A 239 -20.85 17.44 14.73
C CYS A 239 -19.39 17.04 14.95
N HIS A 240 -18.76 16.44 13.94
CA HIS A 240 -17.32 16.22 13.88
C HIS A 240 -16.72 17.13 12.81
N VAL A 241 -16.06 18.20 13.25
CA VAL A 241 -15.40 19.19 12.38
C VAL A 241 -13.92 18.84 12.27
N ARG A 242 -13.49 18.38 11.10
CA ARG A 242 -12.07 18.10 10.82
C ARG A 242 -11.36 19.28 10.19
N ILE A 243 -12.09 20.03 9.38
CA ILE A 243 -11.68 21.27 8.71
C ILE A 243 -12.80 22.27 8.99
N GLN A 244 -12.46 23.51 9.35
CA GLN A 244 -13.47 24.54 9.62
C GLN A 244 -14.34 24.77 8.38
N GLY A 245 -15.66 24.86 8.58
CA GLY A 245 -16.64 24.94 7.48
C GLY A 245 -16.98 23.58 6.83
N GLU A 246 -16.40 22.48 7.30
CA GLU A 246 -16.50 21.16 6.67
C GLU A 246 -16.80 20.05 7.70
N GLY A 247 -17.82 20.25 8.55
CA GLY A 247 -18.20 19.28 9.56
C GLY A 247 -19.14 18.18 9.07
N TRP A 248 -19.17 17.10 9.86
CA TRP A 248 -19.97 15.90 9.60
C TRP A 248 -20.96 15.68 10.74
N ILE A 249 -22.19 15.30 10.41
CA ILE A 249 -23.17 14.82 11.38
C ILE A 249 -22.88 13.35 11.68
N VAL A 250 -22.52 13.04 12.92
CA VAL A 250 -22.30 11.66 13.38
C VAL A 250 -23.65 11.04 13.76
N PHE A 251 -23.97 9.88 13.19
CA PHE A 251 -25.22 9.18 13.49
C PHE A 251 -25.01 7.81 14.17
N GLN A 252 -23.79 7.28 14.13
CA GLN A 252 -23.41 6.08 14.86
C GLN A 252 -21.99 6.24 15.39
N LYS A 253 -21.78 5.88 16.66
CA LYS A 253 -20.46 5.88 17.30
C LYS A 253 -20.33 4.68 18.25
N ARG A 254 -19.27 3.89 18.07
CA ARG A 254 -18.89 2.71 18.88
C ARG A 254 -17.42 2.78 19.26
N PHE A 255 -17.04 2.46 20.49
CA PHE A 255 -15.65 2.38 20.93
C PHE A 255 -15.43 1.63 22.26
N ASP A 256 -16.44 1.45 23.12
CA ASP A 256 -16.30 0.90 24.48
C ASP A 256 -17.35 -0.15 24.90
N GLY A 257 -18.39 -0.39 24.09
CA GLY A 257 -19.46 -1.34 24.39
C GLY A 257 -20.41 -0.92 25.51
N SER A 258 -20.41 0.36 25.92
CA SER A 258 -21.28 0.89 26.99
C SER A 258 -22.77 0.90 26.62
N VAL A 259 -23.10 0.83 25.34
CA VAL A 259 -24.47 0.81 24.83
C VAL A 259 -24.73 -0.48 24.08
N ASP A 260 -25.84 -1.14 24.45
CA ASP A 260 -26.33 -2.31 23.74
C ASP A 260 -27.00 -1.92 22.42
N PHE A 261 -26.53 -2.51 21.32
CA PHE A 261 -27.05 -2.31 19.95
C PHE A 261 -27.95 -3.46 19.49
N TYR A 262 -28.11 -4.54 20.26
CA TYR A 262 -29.07 -5.59 19.92
C TYR A 262 -30.50 -5.19 20.35
N ARG A 263 -31.08 -4.25 19.61
CA ARG A 263 -32.33 -3.56 19.95
C ARG A 263 -33.46 -3.86 18.97
N ASN A 264 -34.69 -3.60 19.42
CA ASN A 264 -35.89 -3.74 18.60
C ASN A 264 -35.96 -2.62 17.53
N PHE A 265 -36.88 -2.77 16.57
CA PHE A 265 -37.06 -1.80 15.49
C PHE A 265 -37.38 -0.39 16.01
N ARG A 266 -38.25 -0.29 17.01
CA ARG A 266 -38.70 1.02 17.53
C ARG A 266 -37.56 1.80 18.18
N ASP A 267 -36.67 1.14 18.90
CA ASP A 267 -35.47 1.75 19.48
C ASP A 267 -34.54 2.26 18.37
N TYR A 268 -34.35 1.49 17.30
CA TYR A 268 -33.56 1.92 16.13
C TYR A 268 -34.20 3.08 15.36
N GLU A 269 -35.53 3.14 15.31
CA GLU A 269 -36.29 4.22 14.69
C GLU A 269 -36.12 5.54 15.45
N VAL A 270 -36.29 5.49 16.79
CA VAL A 270 -36.20 6.67 17.68
C VAL A 270 -34.76 7.11 17.95
N GLY A 271 -33.83 6.16 18.06
CA GLY A 271 -32.47 6.41 18.52
C GLY A 271 -32.25 5.99 19.98
N PHE A 272 -31.01 5.69 20.31
CA PHE A 272 -30.61 5.24 21.66
C PHE A 272 -29.16 5.61 21.98
N GLY A 273 -28.82 5.55 23.26
CA GLY A 273 -27.56 6.10 23.79
C GLY A 273 -27.64 7.61 24.00
N THR A 274 -26.55 8.21 24.46
CA THR A 274 -26.45 9.66 24.63
C THR A 274 -25.65 10.24 23.47
N VAL A 275 -26.18 11.28 22.82
CA VAL A 275 -25.45 11.99 21.76
C VAL A 275 -24.38 12.86 22.42
N SER A 276 -23.16 12.34 22.49
CA SER A 276 -21.95 13.03 22.98
C SER A 276 -20.70 12.46 22.30
N ALA A 277 -19.58 13.19 22.40
CA ALA A 277 -18.28 12.71 21.94
C ALA A 277 -17.73 11.56 22.83
N SER A 278 -18.19 11.48 24.08
CA SER A 278 -17.73 10.57 25.14
C SER A 278 -18.57 9.30 25.29
N THR A 279 -19.60 9.10 24.46
CA THR A 279 -20.57 8.01 24.60
C THR A 279 -20.85 7.30 23.28
N GLU A 280 -21.24 6.03 23.35
CA GLU A 280 -21.80 5.32 22.20
C GLU A 280 -23.27 5.71 21.97
N PHE A 281 -23.68 5.78 20.71
CA PHE A 281 -25.08 6.05 20.38
C PHE A 281 -25.44 5.66 18.93
N TRP A 282 -26.75 5.56 18.71
CA TRP A 282 -27.41 5.53 17.42
C TRP A 282 -28.42 6.68 17.37
N LEU A 283 -28.30 7.56 16.37
CA LEU A 283 -29.09 8.80 16.29
C LEU A 283 -30.59 8.55 16.07
N GLY A 284 -30.95 7.40 15.50
CA GLY A 284 -32.33 7.07 15.11
C GLY A 284 -32.55 7.18 13.61
N LEU A 285 -33.23 6.20 13.03
CA LEU A 285 -33.54 6.16 11.59
C LEU A 285 -34.42 7.34 11.18
N GLU A 286 -35.38 7.74 12.01
CA GLU A 286 -36.25 8.87 11.70
C GLU A 286 -35.48 10.18 11.69
N ASN A 287 -34.61 10.41 12.69
CA ASN A 287 -33.74 11.59 12.72
C ASN A 287 -32.78 11.61 11.52
N LEU A 288 -32.19 10.46 11.18
CA LEU A 288 -31.32 10.32 10.01
C LEU A 288 -32.09 10.66 8.72
N ARG A 289 -33.30 10.13 8.54
CA ARG A 289 -34.16 10.37 7.39
C ARG A 289 -34.58 11.84 7.24
N ARG A 290 -34.89 12.51 8.35
CA ARG A 290 -35.24 13.93 8.38
C ARG A 290 -34.06 14.79 7.92
N LEU A 291 -32.87 14.51 8.44
CA LEU A 291 -31.65 15.27 8.12
C LEU A 291 -31.15 15.04 6.68
N VAL A 292 -31.15 13.81 6.16
CA VAL A 292 -30.69 13.55 4.79
C VAL A 292 -31.58 14.22 3.74
N VAL A 293 -32.88 14.32 3.98
CA VAL A 293 -33.82 14.99 3.07
C VAL A 293 -33.82 16.50 3.21
N ASP A 294 -33.55 17.05 4.40
CA ASP A 294 -33.34 18.49 4.54
C ASP A 294 -32.19 19.01 3.66
N ASN A 295 -31.21 18.14 3.41
CA ASN A 295 -30.09 18.34 2.49
C ASN A 295 -30.41 17.99 1.02
N GLY A 296 -31.68 17.76 0.66
CA GLY A 296 -32.10 17.47 -0.71
C GLY A 296 -31.68 16.10 -1.24
N ASP A 297 -31.40 15.13 -0.37
CA ASP A 297 -30.88 13.79 -0.73
C ASP A 297 -29.50 13.81 -1.45
N GLU A 298 -28.74 14.91 -1.29
CA GLU A 298 -27.37 15.08 -1.79
C GLU A 298 -26.38 14.97 -0.62
N ASN A 299 -26.23 13.77 -0.07
CA ASN A 299 -25.33 13.53 1.07
C ASN A 299 -24.21 12.55 0.70
N GLY A 300 -23.05 12.76 1.29
CA GLY A 300 -21.94 11.80 1.29
C GLY A 300 -21.81 11.16 2.67
N LEU A 301 -21.51 9.87 2.71
CA LEU A 301 -21.25 9.12 3.94
C LEU A 301 -19.75 8.91 4.11
N ARG A 302 -19.28 9.08 5.34
CA ARG A 302 -17.94 8.71 5.79
C ARG A 302 -18.05 7.68 6.92
N VAL A 303 -17.24 6.64 6.84
CA VAL A 303 -17.10 5.64 7.91
C VAL A 303 -15.64 5.59 8.34
N ASP A 304 -15.39 5.92 9.60
CA ASP A 304 -14.08 5.77 10.24
C ASP A 304 -14.09 4.51 11.11
N MET A 305 -13.03 3.71 11.04
CA MET A 305 -12.92 2.44 11.77
C MET A 305 -11.52 2.25 12.33
N THR A 306 -11.43 1.60 13.48
CA THR A 306 -10.17 1.16 14.09
C THR A 306 -10.25 -0.33 14.33
N GLU A 307 -9.29 -1.10 13.80
CA GLU A 307 -9.27 -2.56 13.97
C GLU A 307 -8.87 -2.96 15.40
N ARG A 308 -9.48 -4.05 15.88
CA ARG A 308 -9.19 -4.64 17.18
C ARG A 308 -7.97 -5.55 17.11
N GLY A 309 -6.92 -5.16 17.84
CA GLY A 309 -5.69 -5.94 17.99
C GLY A 309 -4.51 -5.17 17.43
N THR A 310 -4.57 -4.79 16.15
CA THR A 310 -3.53 -3.98 15.50
C THR A 310 -3.67 -2.49 15.78
N GLY A 311 -4.90 -1.99 15.99
CA GLY A 311 -5.18 -0.57 16.15
C GLY A 311 -5.08 0.24 14.84
N PHE A 312 -4.98 -0.42 13.68
CA PHE A 312 -4.95 0.28 12.39
C PHE A 312 -6.27 1.00 12.12
N ASN A 313 -6.15 2.22 11.58
CA ASN A 313 -7.28 3.07 11.23
C ASN A 313 -7.62 2.97 9.75
N PHE A 314 -8.90 2.83 9.45
CA PHE A 314 -9.45 2.75 8.10
C PHE A 314 -10.51 3.83 7.91
N THR A 315 -10.64 4.28 6.66
CA THR A 315 -11.66 5.25 6.26
C THR A 315 -12.31 4.78 4.97
N ARG A 316 -13.63 4.96 4.89
CA ARG A 316 -14.45 4.69 3.71
C ARG A 316 -15.35 5.87 3.43
N ILE A 317 -15.46 6.27 2.17
CA ILE A 317 -16.24 7.42 1.74
C ILE A 317 -17.16 7.01 0.59
N TYR A 318 -18.46 7.23 0.77
CA TYR A 318 -19.50 7.01 -0.23
C TYR A 318 -20.01 8.38 -0.67
N PRO A 319 -19.79 8.79 -1.93
CA PRO A 319 -20.31 10.05 -2.45
C PRO A 319 -21.83 10.14 -2.44
N ILE A 320 -22.54 9.00 -2.48
CA ILE A 320 -24.00 8.94 -2.47
C ILE A 320 -24.44 8.24 -1.18
N PHE A 321 -25.24 8.94 -0.38
CA PHE A 321 -25.86 8.43 0.83
C PHE A 321 -27.30 8.93 0.95
N ARG A 322 -28.26 8.00 1.03
CA ARG A 322 -29.68 8.30 1.27
C ARG A 322 -30.31 7.24 2.16
N VAL A 323 -31.38 7.64 2.84
CA VAL A 323 -32.24 6.74 3.61
C VAL A 323 -33.67 6.94 3.11
N GLY A 324 -34.32 5.84 2.71
CA GLY A 324 -35.67 5.84 2.17
C GLY A 324 -36.74 6.17 3.21
N PRO A 325 -37.97 6.52 2.78
CA PRO A 325 -39.08 6.77 3.69
C PRO A 325 -39.74 5.47 4.19
N GLY A 326 -40.64 5.62 5.18
CA GLY A 326 -41.52 4.55 5.66
C GLY A 326 -40.83 3.54 6.56
N ASP A 327 -41.51 2.42 6.81
CA ASP A 327 -41.10 1.33 7.70
C ASP A 327 -39.88 0.54 7.22
N GLY A 328 -39.41 0.77 5.99
CA GLY A 328 -38.25 0.09 5.42
C GLY A 328 -36.93 0.83 5.59
N TYR A 329 -36.94 2.15 5.76
CA TYR A 329 -35.73 3.02 5.81
C TYR A 329 -34.61 2.60 4.84
N THR A 330 -34.94 2.29 3.58
CA THR A 330 -34.00 1.66 2.62
C THR A 330 -32.69 2.44 2.47
N LEU A 331 -31.55 1.77 2.60
CA LEU A 331 -30.25 2.41 2.42
C LEU A 331 -29.91 2.57 0.94
N ILE A 332 -29.37 3.72 0.56
CA ILE A 332 -28.61 3.88 -0.68
C ILE A 332 -27.22 4.38 -0.29
N ALA A 333 -26.19 3.59 -0.58
CA ALA A 333 -24.78 3.93 -0.35
C ALA A 333 -23.94 3.53 -1.56
N ASP A 334 -23.46 4.50 -2.34
CA ASP A 334 -22.86 4.23 -3.67
C ASP A 334 -21.77 5.25 -4.04
N GLY A 335 -21.09 5.00 -5.17
CA GLY A 335 -20.01 5.82 -5.72
C GLY A 335 -18.63 5.54 -5.12
N TYR A 336 -18.51 4.46 -4.35
CA TYR A 336 -17.27 4.05 -3.68
C TYR A 336 -16.31 3.38 -4.67
N SER A 337 -15.02 3.77 -4.66
CA SER A 337 -14.08 3.48 -5.76
C SER A 337 -12.68 3.01 -5.36
N ASP A 338 -12.46 2.56 -4.12
CA ASP A 338 -11.12 2.17 -3.64
C ASP A 338 -10.78 0.67 -3.80
N GLY A 339 -11.59 -0.09 -4.54
CA GLY A 339 -11.34 -1.51 -4.87
C GLY A 339 -12.06 -2.55 -3.99
N GLY A 340 -12.79 -2.13 -2.95
CA GLY A 340 -13.78 -2.95 -2.24
C GLY A 340 -15.22 -2.61 -2.65
N LYS A 341 -16.22 -3.28 -2.07
CA LYS A 341 -17.64 -2.89 -2.22
C LYS A 341 -18.26 -2.39 -0.92
N GLY A 342 -17.90 -2.98 0.22
CA GLY A 342 -18.25 -2.53 1.56
C GLY A 342 -19.75 -2.33 1.73
N LEU A 343 -20.15 -1.15 2.21
CA LEU A 343 -21.56 -0.79 2.39
C LEU A 343 -22.36 -0.69 1.08
N SER A 344 -21.74 -0.64 -0.10
CA SER A 344 -22.48 -0.70 -1.36
C SER A 344 -23.18 -2.04 -1.59
N GLU A 345 -22.69 -3.12 -0.96
CA GLU A 345 -23.40 -4.41 -0.94
C GLU A 345 -24.65 -4.38 -0.03
N ASN A 346 -24.77 -3.39 0.85
CA ASN A 346 -25.97 -3.16 1.65
C ASN A 346 -26.95 -2.17 0.99
N SER A 347 -26.58 -1.58 -0.16
CA SER A 347 -27.43 -0.63 -0.89
C SER A 347 -28.68 -1.33 -1.44
N GLY A 348 -29.83 -0.69 -1.31
CA GLY A 348 -31.14 -1.24 -1.67
C GLY A 348 -31.82 -2.08 -0.59
N ALA A 349 -31.11 -2.47 0.48
CA ALA A 349 -31.69 -3.24 1.58
C ALA A 349 -32.57 -2.37 2.49
N LYS A 350 -33.64 -2.96 3.03
CA LYS A 350 -34.44 -2.38 4.12
C LYS A 350 -33.74 -2.60 5.46
N PHE A 351 -33.94 -1.68 6.40
CA PHE A 351 -33.42 -1.84 7.75
C PHE A 351 -34.17 -2.98 8.45
N SER A 352 -33.42 -3.89 9.06
CA SER A 352 -33.94 -5.08 9.71
C SER A 352 -33.43 -5.20 11.14
N THR A 353 -34.29 -5.66 12.04
CA THR A 353 -34.02 -5.94 13.47
C THR A 353 -34.66 -7.29 13.82
N TYR A 354 -34.43 -7.80 15.03
CA TYR A 354 -34.91 -9.13 15.41
C TYR A 354 -36.45 -9.26 15.42
N ASP A 355 -37.17 -8.15 15.55
CA ASP A 355 -38.63 -8.08 15.60
C ASP A 355 -39.27 -7.47 14.34
N ASN A 356 -38.46 -6.93 13.41
CA ASN A 356 -38.89 -6.45 12.09
C ASN A 356 -37.84 -6.84 11.05
N ASP A 357 -37.93 -8.07 10.52
CA ASP A 357 -36.89 -8.68 9.70
C ASP A 357 -37.28 -8.75 8.22
N HIS A 358 -36.52 -8.06 7.36
CA HIS A 358 -36.66 -8.05 5.91
C HIS A 358 -35.53 -8.86 5.21
N SER A 359 -34.76 -9.63 5.98
CA SER A 359 -33.47 -10.21 5.57
C SER A 359 -33.33 -11.72 5.87
N LEU A 360 -34.44 -12.42 6.11
CA LEU A 360 -34.48 -13.88 6.28
C LEU A 360 -33.65 -14.41 7.47
N GLY A 361 -33.66 -13.72 8.61
CA GLY A 361 -33.11 -14.20 9.88
C GLY A 361 -31.78 -13.58 10.28
N CYS A 362 -31.19 -12.70 9.48
CA CYS A 362 -29.88 -12.10 9.76
C CYS A 362 -29.78 -11.40 11.13
N PRO A 363 -30.76 -10.58 11.57
CA PRO A 363 -30.66 -9.81 12.81
C PRO A 363 -30.59 -10.71 14.05
N SER A 364 -31.25 -11.87 14.03
CA SER A 364 -31.43 -12.73 15.19
C SER A 364 -30.54 -13.98 15.23
N SER A 365 -30.00 -14.41 14.08
CA SER A 365 -29.21 -15.65 14.00
C SER A 365 -27.71 -15.43 13.92
N LEU A 366 -27.27 -14.54 13.01
CA LEU A 366 -25.84 -14.38 12.67
C LEU A 366 -25.26 -13.06 13.17
N ARG A 367 -26.03 -11.97 13.08
CA ARG A 367 -25.51 -10.60 13.22
C ARG A 367 -25.73 -10.00 14.61
N LEU A 368 -26.80 -10.42 15.30
CA LEU A 368 -27.22 -9.91 16.62
C LEU A 368 -27.21 -8.38 16.70
N ALA A 369 -27.80 -7.74 15.67
CA ALA A 369 -27.82 -6.28 15.51
C ALA A 369 -28.96 -5.84 14.59
N GLY A 370 -29.31 -4.55 14.64
CA GLY A 370 -30.10 -3.90 13.60
C GLY A 370 -29.22 -3.33 12.48
N TRP A 371 -29.55 -3.63 11.22
CA TRP A 371 -28.80 -3.16 10.06
C TRP A 371 -29.60 -3.24 8.75
N TRP A 372 -29.06 -2.65 7.69
CA TRP A 372 -29.53 -2.85 6.31
C TRP A 372 -28.96 -4.15 5.74
N PHE A 373 -29.43 -5.29 6.23
CA PHE A 373 -28.95 -6.59 5.76
C PHE A 373 -29.44 -6.88 4.33
N HIS A 374 -28.50 -7.09 3.41
CA HIS A 374 -28.75 -7.55 2.05
C HIS A 374 -28.59 -9.08 1.97
N GLU A 375 -28.74 -9.66 0.78
CA GLU A 375 -28.56 -11.09 0.50
C GLU A 375 -27.32 -11.67 1.23
N GLY A 376 -27.51 -12.80 1.92
CA GLY A 376 -26.44 -13.43 2.71
C GLY A 376 -26.04 -12.67 3.99
N CYS A 377 -26.89 -11.78 4.50
CA CYS A 377 -26.65 -10.94 5.68
C CYS A 377 -25.59 -9.84 5.52
N GLY A 378 -25.19 -9.55 4.28
CA GLY A 378 -24.27 -8.46 3.93
C GLY A 378 -22.83 -8.64 4.42
N PHE A 379 -21.97 -7.70 4.02
CA PHE A 379 -20.50 -7.72 4.22
C PHE A 379 -20.02 -6.78 5.34
N VAL A 380 -20.94 -6.10 6.02
CA VAL A 380 -20.64 -5.12 7.06
C VAL A 380 -21.63 -5.28 8.20
N ASN A 381 -21.15 -5.24 9.46
CA ASN A 381 -21.99 -5.29 10.66
C ASN A 381 -21.44 -4.35 11.76
N LEU A 382 -21.41 -3.04 11.53
CA LEU A 382 -20.83 -2.10 12.53
C LEU A 382 -21.71 -1.91 13.78
N ASN A 383 -22.97 -2.36 13.71
CA ASN A 383 -23.87 -2.41 14.85
C ASN A 383 -23.77 -3.72 15.64
N GLY A 384 -22.89 -4.65 15.25
CA GLY A 384 -22.65 -5.91 15.94
C GLY A 384 -22.20 -5.74 17.40
N LEU A 385 -22.02 -6.90 18.05
CA LEU A 385 -21.56 -7.01 19.42
C LEU A 385 -20.13 -6.49 19.54
N TRP A 386 -19.95 -5.51 20.43
CA TRP A 386 -18.65 -4.95 20.74
C TRP A 386 -17.87 -5.91 21.65
N GLY A 387 -16.54 -5.94 21.52
CA GLY A 387 -15.65 -6.71 22.40
C GLY A 387 -15.32 -8.12 21.93
N LEU A 388 -16.08 -8.66 20.97
CA LEU A 388 -15.72 -9.91 20.30
C LEU A 388 -14.46 -9.71 19.46
N ALA A 389 -13.54 -10.68 19.48
CA ALA A 389 -12.32 -10.62 18.67
C ALA A 389 -12.60 -10.89 17.18
N SER A 390 -13.57 -11.75 16.89
CA SER A 390 -13.88 -12.31 15.58
C SER A 390 -15.33 -12.83 15.54
N GLY A 391 -15.82 -13.26 14.37
CA GLY A 391 -17.15 -13.87 14.22
C GLY A 391 -18.22 -12.98 13.58
N GLU A 392 -19.28 -13.61 13.08
CA GLU A 392 -20.38 -12.99 12.30
C GLU A 392 -21.17 -11.93 13.08
N ALA A 393 -21.26 -12.10 14.41
CA ALA A 393 -21.95 -11.19 15.31
C ALA A 393 -21.06 -10.03 15.78
N SER A 394 -19.74 -10.08 15.51
CA SER A 394 -18.81 -9.03 15.89
C SER A 394 -19.00 -7.78 15.03
N MET A 395 -18.41 -6.67 15.44
CA MET A 395 -18.30 -5.50 14.59
C MET A 395 -17.27 -5.73 13.49
N PHE A 396 -17.68 -5.94 12.24
CA PHE A 396 -16.72 -6.23 11.16
C PHE A 396 -17.00 -5.46 9.87
N TRP A 397 -15.96 -5.42 9.04
CA TRP A 397 -15.99 -4.97 7.65
C TRP A 397 -15.21 -5.97 6.79
N TYR A 398 -15.89 -6.68 5.89
CA TYR A 398 -15.36 -7.87 5.23
C TYR A 398 -14.03 -7.63 4.49
N GLU A 399 -13.95 -6.58 3.67
CA GLU A 399 -12.82 -6.36 2.77
C GLU A 399 -11.53 -5.90 3.46
N ILE A 400 -11.57 -5.50 4.72
CA ILE A 400 -10.36 -4.98 5.40
C ILE A 400 -9.42 -6.12 5.80
N TYR A 401 -9.95 -7.24 6.30
CA TYR A 401 -9.13 -8.35 6.82
C TYR A 401 -9.63 -9.75 6.46
N ASN A 402 -10.57 -9.88 5.53
CA ASN A 402 -11.22 -11.14 5.18
C ASN A 402 -11.96 -11.75 6.38
N HIS A 403 -13.27 -11.53 6.41
CA HIS A 403 -14.18 -12.06 7.42
C HIS A 403 -14.06 -13.60 7.60
N PRO A 404 -14.38 -14.18 8.79
CA PRO A 404 -14.74 -13.57 10.08
C PRO A 404 -13.57 -13.44 11.07
N THR A 405 -12.32 -13.31 10.61
CA THR A 405 -11.16 -13.46 11.51
C THR A 405 -10.84 -12.24 12.36
N HIS A 406 -11.35 -11.06 12.01
CA HIS A 406 -11.06 -9.79 12.69
C HIS A 406 -12.33 -8.96 12.94
N SER A 407 -12.26 -8.06 13.92
CA SER A 407 -13.33 -7.15 14.32
C SER A 407 -12.82 -5.73 14.54
N MET A 408 -13.73 -4.78 14.70
CA MET A 408 -13.46 -3.37 14.95
C MET A 408 -13.49 -3.07 16.45
N GLN A 409 -12.52 -2.27 16.88
CA GLN A 409 -12.44 -1.70 18.22
C GLN A 409 -13.29 -0.43 18.34
N ALA A 410 -13.30 0.40 17.30
CA ALA A 410 -14.07 1.63 17.26
C ALA A 410 -14.60 1.90 15.84
N THR A 411 -15.80 2.47 15.75
CA THR A 411 -16.44 2.87 14.48
C THR A 411 -17.16 4.20 14.64
N GLU A 412 -17.14 5.03 13.61
CA GLU A 412 -17.96 6.25 13.55
C GLU A 412 -18.53 6.39 12.13
N MET A 413 -19.86 6.36 12.01
CA MET A 413 -20.56 6.64 10.77
C MET A 413 -21.13 8.06 10.81
N LYS A 414 -20.84 8.83 9.75
CA LYS A 414 -21.20 10.23 9.69
C LYS A 414 -21.47 10.69 8.27
N PHE A 415 -22.35 11.66 8.08
CA PHE A 415 -22.68 12.18 6.76
C PHE A 415 -22.65 13.71 6.75
N ARG A 416 -22.58 14.27 5.55
CA ARG A 416 -22.73 15.72 5.33
C ARG A 416 -23.33 15.95 3.94
N PRO A 417 -23.89 17.14 3.68
CA PRO A 417 -24.21 17.55 2.32
C PRO A 417 -22.97 17.40 1.43
N PHE A 418 -23.09 16.67 0.32
CA PHE A 418 -22.03 16.57 -0.67
C PHE A 418 -22.43 17.47 -1.82
N PRO A 419 -21.77 18.63 -2.04
CA PRO A 419 -22.18 19.53 -3.10
C PRO A 419 -22.07 18.77 -4.42
N SER A 420 -23.20 18.66 -5.15
CA SER A 420 -23.15 18.29 -6.56
C SER A 420 -22.10 19.16 -7.25
N PRO A 421 -21.16 18.61 -8.05
CA PRO A 421 -20.39 19.45 -8.95
C PRO A 421 -21.40 20.22 -9.79
N VAL A 422 -21.35 21.55 -9.69
CA VAL A 422 -22.17 22.48 -10.44
C VAL A 422 -22.33 21.95 -11.85
N ARG A 423 -23.58 21.65 -12.27
CA ARG A 423 -23.85 21.38 -13.68
C ARG A 423 -23.49 22.65 -14.44
N VAL A 424 -22.35 22.62 -15.12
CA VAL A 424 -21.90 23.67 -16.06
C VAL A 424 -22.80 23.66 -17.28
#